data_AF-A0A833RBH8-F1
#
_entry.id   AF-A0A833RBH8-F1
#
_cell.length_a   1.000
_cell.length_b   1.000
_cell.length_c   1.000
_cell.angle_alpha   90.00
_cell.angle_beta   90.00
_cell.angle_gamma   90.00
#
_symmetry.space_group_name_H-M   'P 1'
#
loop_
_entity.id
_entity.type
_entity.pdbx_description
1 polymer ?
#
loop_
_entity_poly.entity_id
_entity_poly.type
_entity_poly.pdbx_seq_one_letter_code
_entity_poly.pdbx_strand_id
1 'polypeptide(L)'
;MCVMCRQDAETARHMVGQCPFAVEIYRRIDMATEMRTQPIDAILRLEHNKKARGTLLVTMFVIWRERCTRIFRDTDKTHEQLIEEVAQLLHRRSDPAGEF
;
A
#
# COMPACT_ATOMS: atom_id res chain seq x y z
N MET A 1 -17.38 -9.61 -3.46
CA MET A 1 -16.07 -10.24 -3.73
C MET A 1 -15.02 -9.13 -3.82
N CYS A 2 -13.82 -9.32 -3.26
CA CYS A 2 -12.73 -8.35 -3.30
C CYS A 2 -12.27 -8.15 -4.74
N VAL A 3 -12.24 -6.90 -5.19
CA VAL A 3 -11.89 -6.56 -6.58
C VAL A 3 -10.40 -6.74 -6.89
N MET A 4 -9.57 -6.85 -5.84
CA MET A 4 -8.13 -7.03 -5.97
C MET A 4 -7.75 -8.51 -6.13
N CYS A 5 -8.15 -9.36 -5.20
CA CYS A 5 -7.77 -10.79 -5.19
C CYS A 5 -8.81 -11.73 -5.80
N ARG A 6 -10.07 -11.29 -5.94
CA ARG A 6 -11.21 -12.07 -6.45
C ARG A 6 -11.48 -13.39 -5.71
N GLN A 7 -11.01 -13.52 -4.46
CA GLN A 7 -11.14 -14.75 -3.65
C GLN A 7 -12.14 -14.57 -2.50
N ASP A 8 -11.96 -13.56 -1.66
CA ASP A 8 -12.75 -13.37 -0.44
C ASP A 8 -13.74 -12.19 -0.52
N ALA A 9 -14.54 -12.01 0.53
CA ALA A 9 -15.35 -10.82 0.73
C ALA A 9 -14.46 -9.58 0.93
N GLU A 10 -14.83 -8.47 0.27
CA GLU A 10 -14.10 -7.22 0.45
C GLU A 10 -14.45 -6.61 1.81
N THR A 11 -13.46 -6.47 2.69
CA THR A 11 -13.58 -5.75 3.95
C THR A 11 -12.33 -4.90 4.16
N ALA A 12 -12.41 -3.88 5.02
CA ALA A 12 -11.23 -3.08 5.37
C ALA A 12 -10.12 -3.95 5.96
N ARG A 13 -10.45 -4.90 6.85
CA ARG A 13 -9.49 -5.85 7.42
C ARG A 13 -8.84 -6.70 6.33
N HIS A 14 -9.64 -7.21 5.40
CA HIS A 14 -9.12 -7.99 4.28
C HIS A 14 -8.17 -7.14 3.42
N MET A 15 -8.61 -5.99 2.92
CA MET A 15 -7.82 -5.11 2.06
C MET A 15 -6.49 -4.66 2.68
N VAL A 16 -6.46 -4.47 4.00
CA VAL A 16 -5.28 -3.95 4.69
C VAL A 16 -4.28 -5.04 5.03
N GLY A 17 -4.73 -6.22 5.46
CA GLY A 17 -3.81 -7.22 6.05
C GLY A 17 -4.02 -8.66 5.63
N GLN A 18 -5.05 -8.99 4.84
CA GLN A 18 -5.37 -10.40 4.52
C GLN A 18 -5.52 -10.65 3.02
N CYS A 19 -5.70 -9.60 2.22
CA CYS A 19 -5.85 -9.69 0.77
C CYS A 19 -4.53 -10.14 0.16
N PRO A 20 -4.47 -11.31 -0.52
CA PRO A 20 -3.22 -11.84 -1.07
C PRO A 20 -2.52 -10.84 -2.00
N PHE A 21 -3.31 -10.09 -2.79
CA PHE A 21 -2.80 -9.05 -3.68
C PHE A 21 -2.15 -7.90 -2.90
N ALA A 22 -2.82 -7.39 -1.87
CA ALA A 22 -2.29 -6.30 -1.05
C ALA A 22 -1.07 -6.76 -0.22
N VAL A 23 -1.13 -7.96 0.35
CA VAL A 23 -0.04 -8.55 1.15
C VAL A 23 1.23 -8.67 0.32
N GLU A 24 1.16 -9.06 -0.94
CA GLU A 24 2.35 -9.14 -1.80
C GLU A 24 2.99 -7.78 -2.05
N ILE A 25 2.19 -6.71 -2.20
CA ILE A 25 2.70 -5.33 -2.31
C ILE A 25 3.41 -4.93 -1.01
N TYR A 26 2.76 -5.12 0.13
CA TYR A 26 3.36 -4.83 1.43
C TYR A 26 4.65 -5.62 1.64
N ARG A 27 4.66 -6.92 1.36
CA ARG A 27 5.84 -7.79 1.52
C ARG A 27 7.03 -7.29 0.69
N ARG A 28 6.81 -6.86 -0.55
CA ARG A 28 7.89 -6.37 -1.42
C ARG A 28 8.41 -4.99 -1.00
N ILE A 29 7.55 -4.13 -0.48
CA ILE A 29 7.95 -2.82 0.07
C ILE A 29 8.63 -2.98 1.43
N ASP A 30 8.17 -3.93 2.23
CA ASP A 30 8.70 -4.27 3.54
C ASP A 30 10.15 -4.80 3.44
N MET A 31 10.40 -5.71 2.50
CA MET A 31 11.77 -6.15 2.16
C MET A 31 12.71 -4.98 1.80
N ALA A 32 12.18 -3.85 1.32
CA ALA A 32 12.95 -2.65 1.01
C ALA A 32 13.06 -1.65 2.18
N THR A 33 12.30 -1.83 3.27
CA THR A 33 12.15 -0.82 4.34
C THR A 33 12.31 -1.34 5.78
N GLU A 34 12.56 -2.64 5.99
CA GLU A 34 12.75 -3.29 7.30
C GLU A 34 11.56 -3.13 8.29
N MET A 35 10.33 -3.03 7.79
CA MET A 35 9.16 -3.24 8.65
C MET A 35 9.19 -4.72 9.14
N ARG A 36 8.71 -4.97 10.36
CA ARG A 36 8.70 -6.34 10.95
C ARG A 36 7.31 -6.78 11.37
N THR A 37 6.29 -6.00 11.03
CA THR A 37 4.94 -6.13 11.55
C THR A 37 3.95 -6.19 10.40
N GLN A 38 2.87 -6.95 10.61
CA GLN A 38 1.80 -6.97 9.62
C GLN A 38 1.19 -5.58 9.45
N PRO A 39 0.74 -5.18 8.25
CA PRO A 39 0.28 -3.82 7.97
C PRO A 39 -0.84 -3.38 8.92
N ILE A 40 -1.75 -4.28 9.29
CA ILE A 40 -2.85 -3.95 10.22
C ILE A 40 -2.34 -3.67 11.64
N ASP A 41 -1.32 -4.39 12.09
CA ASP A 41 -0.70 -4.18 13.39
C ASP A 41 0.12 -2.88 13.40
N ALA A 42 0.81 -2.58 12.30
CA ALA A 42 1.57 -1.34 12.14
C ALA A 42 0.66 -0.09 12.11
N ILE A 43 -0.53 -0.19 11.49
CA ILE A 43 -1.56 0.87 11.50
C ILE A 43 -2.10 1.06 12.92
N LEU A 44 -2.53 -0.03 13.56
CA LEU A 44 -3.13 0.03 14.90
C LEU A 44 -2.14 0.48 15.96
N ARG A 45 -0.84 0.18 15.79
CA ARG A 45 0.22 0.56 16.72
C ARG A 45 0.86 1.91 16.42
N LEU A 46 0.34 2.66 15.44
CA LEU A 46 0.83 3.98 15.03
C LEU A 46 2.35 4.05 15.08
N GLU A 47 2.99 3.25 14.22
CA GLU A 47 4.44 3.03 14.24
C GLU A 47 5.23 4.32 14.52
N HIS A 48 6.00 4.31 15.62
CA HIS A 48 6.74 5.48 16.10
C HIS A 48 7.82 5.95 15.10
N ASN A 49 8.19 5.09 14.15
CA ASN A 49 9.08 5.44 13.06
C ASN A 49 8.31 6.19 11.96
N LYS A 50 8.56 7.51 11.87
CA LYS A 50 7.95 8.41 10.86
C LYS A 50 8.12 7.90 9.42
N LYS A 51 9.26 7.29 9.10
CA LYS A 51 9.54 6.76 7.76
C LYS A 51 8.69 5.53 7.47
N ALA A 52 8.68 4.53 8.38
CA ALA A 52 7.85 3.34 8.25
C ALA A 52 6.35 3.68 8.15
N ARG A 53 5.87 4.58 9.02
CA ARG A 53 4.50 5.10 8.96
C ARG A 53 4.20 5.80 7.63
N GLY A 54 5.14 6.59 7.12
CA GLY A 54 5.04 7.23 5.81
C GLY A 54 4.90 6.23 4.67
N THR A 55 5.78 5.22 4.64
CA THR A 55 5.75 4.10 3.68
C THR A 55 4.41 3.38 3.72
N LEU A 56 3.93 3.04 4.92
CA LEU A 56 2.69 2.30 5.10
C LEU A 56 1.49 3.09 4.58
N LEU A 57 1.38 4.37 4.94
CA LEU A 57 0.27 5.23 4.51
C LEU A 57 0.28 5.44 2.99
N VAL A 58 1.45 5.62 2.38
CA VAL A 58 1.56 5.74 0.91
C VAL A 58 1.16 4.42 0.24
N THR A 59 1.60 3.29 0.77
CA THR A 59 1.25 1.97 0.25
C THR A 59 -0.25 1.72 0.32
N MET A 60 -0.88 2.00 1.48
CA MET A 60 -2.34 1.95 1.64
C MET A 60 -3.06 2.84 0.63
N PHE A 61 -2.58 4.08 0.44
CA PHE A 61 -3.16 5.02 -0.51
C PHE A 61 -3.11 4.49 -1.94
N VAL A 62 -1.98 3.94 -2.39
CA VAL A 62 -1.83 3.37 -3.74
C VAL A 62 -2.77 2.17 -3.93
N ILE A 63 -2.84 1.26 -2.96
CA ILE A 63 -3.75 0.11 -3.00
C ILE A 63 -5.22 0.56 -3.06
N TRP A 64 -5.61 1.53 -2.23
CA TRP A 64 -6.96 2.08 -2.22
C TRP A 64 -7.30 2.76 -3.55
N ARG A 65 -6.37 3.54 -4.09
CA ARG A 65 -6.55 4.23 -5.37
C ARG A 65 -6.72 3.23 -6.51
N GLU A 66 -5.89 2.20 -6.55
CA GLU A 66 -6.01 1.12 -7.53
C GLU A 66 -7.36 0.42 -7.41
N ARG A 67 -7.80 0.07 -6.21
CA ARG A 67 -9.14 -0.51 -5.99
C ARG A 67 -10.23 0.36 -6.63
N CYS A 68 -10.19 1.68 -6.43
CA CYS A 68 -11.14 2.59 -7.06
C CYS A 68 -11.01 2.57 -8.60
N THR A 69 -9.79 2.54 -9.14
CA THR A 69 -9.57 2.41 -10.59
C THR A 69 -10.21 1.14 -11.15
N ARG A 70 -10.05 -0.01 -10.51
CA ARG A 70 -10.65 -1.27 -10.96
C ARG A 70 -12.17 -1.24 -10.96
N ILE A 71 -12.77 -0.57 -9.97
CA ILE A 71 -14.23 -0.42 -9.87
C ILE A 71 -14.77 0.51 -10.97
N PHE A 72 -14.05 1.59 -11.31
CA PHE A 72 -14.58 2.68 -12.12
C PHE A 72 -13.99 2.80 -13.54
N ARG A 73 -12.87 2.15 -13.84
CA ARG A 73 -12.08 2.39 -15.06
C ARG A 73 -11.57 1.12 -15.75
N ASP A 74 -12.05 -0.06 -15.36
CA ASP A 74 -11.76 -1.38 -15.98
C ASP A 74 -10.30 -1.57 -16.41
N THR A 75 -9.38 -1.13 -15.55
CA THR A 75 -7.94 -1.16 -15.78
C THR A 75 -7.29 -1.72 -14.53
N ASP A 76 -6.47 -2.75 -14.71
CA ASP A 76 -5.84 -3.50 -13.63
C ASP A 76 -4.31 -3.33 -13.74
N LYS A 77 -3.71 -2.62 -12.79
CA LYS A 77 -2.25 -2.56 -12.66
C LYS A 77 -1.71 -3.83 -12.00
N THR A 78 -0.51 -4.23 -12.39
CA THR A 78 0.22 -5.34 -11.75
C THR A 78 0.82 -4.93 -10.42
N HIS A 79 1.26 -5.90 -9.61
CA HIS A 79 1.98 -5.63 -8.35
C HIS A 79 3.21 -4.76 -8.59
N GLU A 80 3.98 -5.05 -9.64
CA GLU A 80 5.21 -4.34 -10.01
C GLU A 80 4.95 -2.86 -10.28
N GLN A 81 3.92 -2.54 -11.05
CA GLN A 81 3.54 -1.17 -11.37
C GLN A 81 3.13 -0.39 -10.12
N LEU A 82 2.42 -1.02 -9.19
CA LEU A 82 1.99 -0.40 -7.93
C LEU A 82 3.16 -0.19 -6.97
N ILE A 83 4.11 -1.13 -6.92
CA ILE A 83 5.32 -1.01 -6.09
C ILE A 83 6.21 0.12 -6.60
N GLU A 84 6.39 0.21 -7.91
CA GLU A 84 7.13 1.32 -8.52
C GLU A 84 6.46 2.65 -8.20
N GLU A 85 5.13 2.72 -8.28
CA GLU A 85 4.37 3.93 -7.93
C GLU A 85 4.56 4.33 -6.46
N VAL A 86 4.55 3.37 -5.53
CA VAL A 86 4.86 3.64 -4.12
C VAL A 86 6.29 4.19 -3.98
N ALA A 87 7.27 3.56 -4.62
CA ALA A 87 8.66 4.00 -4.56
C ALA A 87 8.82 5.44 -5.10
N GLN A 88 8.17 5.76 -6.21
CA GLN A 88 8.17 7.11 -6.80
C GLN A 88 7.53 8.15 -5.86
N LEU A 89 6.40 7.83 -5.23
CA LEU A 89 5.74 8.73 -4.27
C LEU A 89 6.58 8.96 -3.02
N LEU A 90 7.27 7.93 -2.52
CA LEU A 90 8.17 8.04 -1.37
C LEU A 90 9.41 8.87 -1.69
N HIS A 91 9.99 8.74 -2.89
CA HIS A 91 11.08 9.60 -3.35
C HIS A 91 10.64 11.07 -3.43
N ARG A 92 9.52 11.36 -4.11
CA ARG A 92 8.99 12.73 -4.22
C ARG A 92 8.73 13.41 -2.89
N ARG A 93 8.31 12.63 -1.89
CA ARG A 93 8.06 13.13 -0.53
C ARG A 93 9.34 13.38 0.27
N SER A 94 10.45 12.77 -0.14
CA SER A 94 11.75 12.91 0.50
C SER A 94 12.56 14.09 -0.07
N ASP A 95 12.21 14.59 -1.26
CA ASP A 95 12.77 15.82 -1.82
C ASP A 95 12.18 17.05 -1.12
N PRO A 96 12.98 17.87 -0.40
CA PRO A 96 12.50 19.04 0.31
C PRO A 96 12.29 20.27 -0.59
N ALA A 97 12.28 20.13 -1.92
CA ALA A 97 12.15 21.24 -2.87
C ALA A 97 10.72 21.81 -3.00
N GLY A 98 9.90 21.68 -1.96
CA GLY A 98 8.51 22.10 -1.92
C GLY A 98 8.22 23.05 -0.75
N GLU A 99 9.11 24.02 -0.51
CA GLU A 99 8.79 25.22 0.27
C GLU A 99 8.36 26.32 -0.72
N PHE A 100 7.08 26.69 -0.66
CA PHE A 100 6.56 27.96 -1.15
C PHE A 100 6.38 28.90 0.03
#